data_AF-C5KNN7-F1
#
_entry.id   AF-C5KNN7-F1
#
_cell.length_a   1.000
_cell.length_b   1.000
_cell.length_c   1.000
_cell.angle_alpha   90.00
_cell.angle_beta   90.00
_cell.angle_gamma   90.00
#
_symmetry.space_group_name_H-M   'P 1'
#
loop_
_entity.id
_entity.type
_entity.pdbx_description
1 polymer ?
#
loop_
_entity_poly.entity_id
_entity_poly.type
_entity_poly.pdbx_seq_one_letter_code
_entity_poly.pdbx_strand_id
1 'polypeptide(L)'
;MQVILDFTKDEDLLQLALAREITNRVQKLRKEVGLQQDDPVEMWASSTVKEVTEVLEKKSDYIDRLLRRPLMNAKDLQGHEVTIVQEKFDIDKENSVTVSITRMGPHFNMKELDTLSGGNKEVQEMLKQYVMSHSTAELVDGVEPLCLNGKSYALKNGVHYSANGVAAVSWGA
;
A
#
# COMPACT_ATOMS: atom_id res chain seq x y z
N MET A 1 33.35 41.27 1.60
CA MET A 1 32.19 40.40 1.88
C MET A 1 32.47 39.07 1.21
N GLN A 2 32.93 38.09 1.98
CA GLN A 2 33.33 36.78 1.45
C GLN A 2 32.11 35.86 1.57
N VAL A 3 31.45 35.61 0.45
CA VAL A 3 30.38 34.61 0.37
C VAL A 3 31.07 33.25 0.35
N ILE A 4 30.98 32.53 1.46
CA ILE A 4 31.41 31.12 1.51
C ILE A 4 30.23 30.33 0.94
N LEU A 5 30.36 29.85 -0.30
CA LEU A 5 29.47 28.80 -0.81
C LEU A 5 29.88 27.49 -0.15
N ASP A 6 29.04 26.99 0.74
CA ASP A 6 29.14 25.62 1.22
C ASP A 6 28.67 24.67 0.11
N PHE A 7 29.58 23.84 -0.40
CA PHE A 7 29.33 22.83 -1.42
C PHE A 7 29.17 21.42 -0.83
N THR A 8 29.00 21.31 0.49
CA THR A 8 28.67 20.03 1.12
C THR A 8 27.42 19.49 0.43
N LYS A 9 27.52 18.29 -0.15
CA LYS A 9 26.36 17.62 -0.77
C LYS A 9 25.28 17.53 0.30
N ASP A 10 24.23 18.31 0.13
CA ASP A 10 23.08 18.24 1.01
C ASP A 10 22.37 16.92 0.71
N GLU A 11 22.60 15.95 1.58
CA GLU A 11 22.01 14.62 1.49
C GLU A 11 20.48 14.70 1.43
N ASP A 12 19.89 15.72 2.07
CA ASP A 12 18.45 15.97 2.00
C ASP A 12 17.99 16.32 0.58
N LEU A 13 18.73 17.19 -0.11
CA LEU A 13 18.43 17.55 -1.50
C LEU A 13 18.55 16.35 -2.44
N LEU A 14 19.52 15.46 -2.22
CA LEU A 14 19.66 14.22 -2.99
C LEU A 14 18.48 13.27 -2.75
N GLN A 15 18.08 13.09 -1.49
CA GLN A 15 16.91 12.28 -1.14
C GLN A 15 15.62 12.85 -1.72
N LEU A 16 15.45 14.18 -1.73
CA LEU A 16 14.31 14.85 -2.36
C LEU A 16 14.31 14.68 -3.89
N ALA A 17 15.48 14.74 -4.53
CA ALA A 17 15.61 14.47 -5.95
C ALA A 17 15.22 13.02 -6.27
N LEU A 18 15.70 12.06 -5.48
CA LEU A 18 15.37 10.64 -5.62
C LEU A 18 13.86 10.39 -5.42
N ALA A 19 13.26 10.98 -4.37
CA ALA A 19 11.83 10.91 -4.11
C ALA A 19 10.99 11.44 -5.29
N ARG A 20 11.44 12.56 -5.89
CA ARG A 20 10.78 13.14 -7.06
C ARG A 20 10.87 12.21 -8.27
N GLU A 21 12.01 11.56 -8.48
CA GLU A 21 12.17 10.62 -9.58
C GLU A 21 11.30 9.38 -9.40
N ILE A 22 11.25 8.80 -8.19
CA ILE A 22 10.32 7.70 -7.86
C ILE A 22 8.87 8.11 -8.16
N THR A 23 8.46 9.28 -7.69
CA THR A 23 7.12 9.84 -7.95
C THR A 23 6.84 9.92 -9.45
N ASN A 24 7.79 10.44 -10.24
CA ASN A 24 7.64 10.54 -11.68
C ASN A 24 7.46 9.17 -12.34
N ARG A 25 8.17 8.13 -11.87
CA ARG A 25 8.02 6.75 -12.38
C ARG A 25 6.62 6.20 -12.09
N VAL A 26 6.14 6.35 -10.86
CA VAL A 26 4.78 5.94 -10.48
C VAL A 26 3.73 6.65 -11.33
N GLN A 27 3.86 7.97 -11.53
CA GLN A 27 2.93 8.75 -12.36
C GLN A 27 2.95 8.35 -13.84
N LYS A 28 4.13 8.00 -14.38
CA LYS A 28 4.26 7.50 -15.76
C LYS A 28 3.62 6.13 -15.90
N LEU A 29 3.96 5.18 -15.02
CA LEU A 29 3.41 3.83 -15.01
C LEU A 29 1.88 3.86 -14.96
N ARG A 30 1.30 4.70 -14.11
CA ARG A 30 -0.16 4.90 -14.03
C ARG A 30 -0.76 5.31 -15.38
N LYS A 31 -0.15 6.29 -16.05
CA LYS A 31 -0.64 6.79 -17.35
C LYS A 31 -0.49 5.75 -18.46
N GLU A 32 0.58 4.97 -18.45
CA GLU A 32 0.86 3.93 -19.45
C GLU A 32 -0.20 2.83 -19.44
N VAL A 33 -0.74 2.50 -18.27
CA VAL A 33 -1.85 1.55 -18.14
C VAL A 33 -3.24 2.21 -18.22
N GLY A 34 -3.31 3.48 -18.61
CA GLY A 34 -4.56 4.20 -18.87
C GLY A 34 -5.31 4.69 -17.63
N LEU A 35 -4.72 4.59 -16.43
CA LEU A 35 -5.36 4.97 -15.18
C LEU A 35 -5.40 6.50 -14.98
N GLN A 36 -6.56 7.00 -14.56
CA GLN A 36 -6.81 8.39 -14.18
C GLN A 36 -6.33 8.69 -12.75
N GLN A 37 -6.26 9.97 -12.40
CA GLN A 37 -5.82 10.39 -11.07
C GLN A 37 -6.81 10.05 -9.96
N ASP A 38 -8.07 9.73 -10.27
CA ASP A 38 -9.11 9.42 -9.27
C ASP A 38 -9.53 7.94 -9.29
N ASP A 39 -8.86 7.13 -10.11
CA ASP A 39 -9.19 5.71 -10.18
C ASP A 39 -8.92 5.01 -8.83
N PRO A 40 -9.81 4.07 -8.42
CA PRO A 40 -9.75 3.33 -7.16
C PRO A 40 -8.65 2.26 -7.21
N VAL A 41 -7.40 2.72 -7.09
CA VAL A 41 -6.20 1.88 -7.13
C VAL A 41 -5.27 2.19 -5.98
N GLU A 42 -4.57 1.15 -5.55
CA GLU A 42 -3.52 1.22 -4.55
C GLU A 42 -2.15 1.17 -5.25
N MET A 43 -1.18 1.92 -4.72
CA MET A 43 0.17 2.00 -5.27
C MET A 43 1.18 1.59 -4.21
N TRP A 44 2.10 0.73 -4.62
CA TRP A 44 3.04 0.07 -3.73
C TRP A 44 4.45 0.27 -4.26
N ALA A 45 5.40 0.47 -3.36
CA ALA A 45 6.81 0.52 -3.71
C ALA A 45 7.65 -0.35 -2.79
N SER A 46 8.68 -0.96 -3.36
CA SER A 46 9.75 -1.62 -2.60
C SER A 46 11.08 -1.47 -3.31
N SER A 47 12.15 -1.61 -2.56
CA SER A 47 13.50 -1.68 -3.09
C SER A 47 14.36 -2.61 -2.26
N THR A 48 15.35 -3.23 -2.89
CA THR A 48 16.46 -3.90 -2.19
C THR A 48 17.63 -2.96 -1.92
N VAL A 49 17.58 -1.74 -2.46
CA VAL A 49 18.60 -0.70 -2.29
C VAL A 49 18.27 0.08 -1.03
N LYS A 50 19.25 0.16 -0.11
CA LYS A 50 19.08 0.81 1.20
C LYS A 50 18.69 2.27 1.06
N GLU A 51 19.37 3.03 0.18
CA GLU A 51 19.11 4.45 -0.03
C GLU A 51 17.68 4.71 -0.52
N VAL A 52 17.22 3.94 -1.52
CA VAL A 52 15.83 4.02 -2.01
C VAL A 52 14.83 3.69 -0.90
N THR A 53 15.11 2.64 -0.12
CA THR A 53 14.24 2.25 1.01
C THR A 53 14.15 3.37 2.05
N GLU A 54 15.28 3.98 2.41
CA GLU A 54 15.31 5.12 3.34
C GLU A 54 14.54 6.33 2.79
N VAL A 55 14.60 6.58 1.48
CA VAL A 55 13.82 7.67 0.87
C VAL A 55 12.32 7.38 0.88
N LEU A 56 11.90 6.16 0.56
CA LEU A 56 10.50 5.76 0.65
C LEU A 56 9.93 5.95 2.07
N GLU A 57 10.75 5.70 3.10
CA GLU A 57 10.34 5.84 4.50
C GLU A 57 10.43 7.30 5.00
N LYS A 58 11.57 7.97 4.83
CA LYS A 58 11.84 9.32 5.39
C LYS A 58 11.13 10.43 4.62
N LYS A 59 10.81 10.22 3.34
CA LYS A 59 10.21 11.23 2.45
C LYS A 59 8.79 10.84 2.01
N SER A 60 8.14 9.90 2.69
CA SER A 60 6.77 9.45 2.41
C SER A 60 5.79 10.64 2.28
N ASP A 61 5.74 11.55 3.25
CA ASP A 61 4.86 12.73 3.21
C ASP A 61 5.11 13.63 1.99
N TYR A 62 6.35 13.70 1.50
CA TYR A 62 6.68 14.46 0.31
C TYR A 62 6.21 13.73 -0.95
N ILE A 63 6.46 12.43 -1.05
CA ILE A 63 6.01 11.57 -2.15
C ILE A 63 4.49 11.57 -2.24
N ASP A 64 3.79 11.39 -1.12
CA ASP A 64 2.34 11.33 -1.03
C ASP A 64 1.68 12.62 -1.49
N ARG A 65 2.27 13.78 -1.12
CA ARG A 65 1.82 15.09 -1.61
C ARG A 65 1.96 15.22 -3.12
N LEU A 66 3.04 14.72 -3.70
CA LEU A 66 3.26 14.77 -5.16
C LEU A 66 2.34 13.80 -5.92
N LEU A 67 2.04 12.64 -5.34
CA LEU A 67 1.12 11.66 -5.91
C LEU A 67 -0.35 12.00 -5.65
N ARG A 68 -0.63 12.85 -4.65
CA ARG A 68 -1.94 13.15 -4.07
C ARG A 68 -2.64 11.95 -3.44
N ARG A 69 -1.86 10.95 -3.04
CA ARG A 69 -2.31 9.70 -2.41
C ARG A 69 -1.09 8.95 -1.84
N PRO A 70 -1.28 8.09 -0.84
CA PRO A 70 -0.17 7.32 -0.26
C PRO A 70 0.53 6.41 -1.26
N LEU A 71 1.86 6.36 -1.20
CA LEU A 71 2.67 5.29 -1.78
C LEU A 71 3.04 4.30 -0.67
N MET A 72 2.35 3.16 -0.64
CA MET A 72 2.47 2.18 0.43
C MET A 72 3.72 1.31 0.26
N ASN A 73 4.19 0.71 1.35
CA ASN A 73 5.28 -0.24 1.29
C ASN A 73 4.77 -1.59 0.76
N ALA A 74 5.41 -2.15 -0.26
CA ALA A 74 4.97 -3.44 -0.82
C ALA A 74 5.09 -4.61 0.18
N LYS A 75 5.78 -4.43 1.31
CA LYS A 75 5.78 -5.39 2.43
C LYS A 75 4.40 -5.58 3.07
N ASP A 76 3.51 -4.60 2.92
CA ASP A 76 2.17 -4.64 3.50
C ASP A 76 1.16 -5.37 2.58
N LEU A 77 1.58 -5.81 1.38
CA LEU A 77 0.77 -6.68 0.52
C LEU A 77 0.50 -8.02 1.22
N GLN A 78 -0.75 -8.49 1.15
CA GLN A 78 -1.21 -9.70 1.83
C GLN A 78 -1.39 -10.90 0.89
N GLY A 79 -1.13 -10.70 -0.41
CA GLY A 79 -1.07 -11.73 -1.43
C GLY A 79 -2.41 -11.98 -2.14
N HIS A 80 -3.48 -11.31 -1.74
CA HIS A 80 -4.78 -11.39 -2.40
C HIS A 80 -5.05 -10.19 -3.33
N GLU A 81 -4.18 -9.19 -3.32
CA GLU A 81 -4.34 -7.99 -4.14
C GLU A 81 -4.28 -8.32 -5.63
N VAL A 82 -5.17 -7.68 -6.40
CA VAL A 82 -5.24 -7.86 -7.85
C VAL A 82 -4.32 -6.86 -8.53
N THR A 83 -3.12 -7.31 -8.92
CA THR A 83 -2.13 -6.49 -9.63
C THR A 83 -2.63 -6.09 -11.02
N ILE A 84 -2.65 -4.78 -11.28
CA ILE A 84 -2.91 -4.20 -12.60
C ILE A 84 -1.60 -4.15 -13.38
N VAL A 85 -0.55 -3.66 -12.74
CA VAL A 85 0.80 -3.60 -13.32
C VAL A 85 1.85 -3.62 -12.22
N GLN A 86 3.00 -4.23 -12.54
CA GLN A 86 4.17 -4.20 -11.69
C GLN A 86 5.40 -4.04 -12.59
N GLU A 87 6.26 -3.09 -12.23
CA GLU A 87 7.47 -2.80 -12.99
C GLU A 87 8.62 -2.43 -12.06
N LYS A 88 9.81 -2.88 -12.42
CA LYS A 88 11.05 -2.46 -11.78
C LYS A 88 11.69 -1.36 -12.62
N PHE A 89 11.95 -0.22 -11.99
CA PHE A 89 12.64 0.91 -12.58
C PHE A 89 14.05 1.02 -12.01
N ASP A 90 15.05 1.04 -12.89
CA ASP A 90 16.39 1.51 -12.55
C ASP A 90 16.37 3.04 -12.64
N ILE A 91 16.54 3.70 -11.49
CA ILE A 91 16.54 5.16 -11.37
C ILE A 91 17.90 5.69 -11.84
N ASP A 92 18.97 5.03 -11.40
CA ASP A 92 20.33 5.23 -11.85
C ASP A 92 21.08 3.87 -11.78
N LYS A 93 22.42 3.89 -11.81
CA LYS A 93 23.24 2.67 -11.80
C LYS A 93 23.19 1.90 -10.48
N GLU A 94 22.86 2.57 -9.39
CA GLU A 94 22.93 2.05 -8.01
C GLU A 94 21.54 1.97 -7.37
N ASN A 95 20.60 2.81 -7.82
CA ASN A 95 19.25 2.91 -7.29
C ASN A 95 18.22 2.27 -8.21
N SER A 96 17.42 1.35 -7.66
CA SER A 96 16.26 0.76 -8.35
C SER A 96 15.06 0.65 -7.42
N VAL A 97 13.86 0.72 -7.98
CA VAL A 97 12.59 0.61 -7.26
C VAL A 97 11.62 -0.27 -8.02
N THR A 98 10.94 -1.17 -7.33
CA THR A 98 9.80 -1.93 -7.88
C THR A 98 8.53 -1.22 -7.46
N VAL A 99 7.71 -0.86 -8.43
CA VAL A 99 6.40 -0.24 -8.24
C VAL A 99 5.32 -1.22 -8.69
N SER A 100 4.30 -1.41 -7.87
CA SER A 100 3.10 -2.17 -8.23
C SER A 100 1.88 -1.29 -8.06
N ILE A 101 0.94 -1.38 -9.01
CA ILE A 101 -0.39 -0.76 -8.89
C ILE A 101 -1.41 -1.90 -8.87
N THR A 102 -2.23 -1.94 -7.84
CA THR A 102 -3.27 -2.96 -7.64
C THR A 102 -4.65 -2.31 -7.67
N ARG A 103 -5.69 -3.10 -7.96
CA ARG A 103 -7.07 -2.66 -7.69
C ARG A 103 -7.22 -2.42 -6.19
N MET A 104 -7.94 -1.36 -5.82
CA MET A 104 -8.29 -1.14 -4.43
C MET A 104 -9.15 -2.31 -3.92
N GLY A 105 -8.78 -2.84 -2.77
CA GLY A 105 -9.44 -4.00 -2.17
C GLY A 105 -9.43 -3.94 -0.65
N PRO A 106 -10.06 -4.93 0.01
CA PRO A 106 -10.04 -5.01 1.46
C PRO A 106 -8.62 -5.30 1.97
N HIS A 107 -8.24 -4.68 3.08
CA HIS A 107 -7.00 -5.01 3.79
C HIS A 107 -7.32 -5.62 5.16
N PHE A 108 -6.68 -6.73 5.49
CA PHE A 108 -7.04 -7.57 6.64
C PHE A 108 -6.19 -7.29 7.88
N ASN A 109 -6.83 -7.19 9.03
CA ASN A 109 -6.12 -7.21 10.31
C ASN A 109 -5.91 -8.65 10.74
N MET A 110 -4.72 -9.18 10.46
CA MET A 110 -4.41 -10.59 10.71
C MET A 110 -4.47 -10.97 12.20
N LYS A 111 -4.18 -10.03 13.12
CA LYS A 111 -4.24 -10.28 14.58
C LYS A 111 -5.69 -10.48 15.05
N GLU A 112 -6.60 -9.62 14.60
CA GLU A 112 -8.03 -9.72 14.96
C GLU A 112 -8.70 -10.92 14.27
N LEU A 113 -8.31 -11.22 13.02
CA LEU A 113 -8.79 -12.43 12.34
C LEU A 113 -8.31 -13.73 13.01
N ASP A 114 -7.07 -13.76 13.50
CA ASP A 114 -6.55 -14.90 14.25
C ASP A 114 -7.35 -15.10 15.55
N THR A 115 -7.62 -14.01 16.26
CA THR A 115 -8.46 -14.03 17.47
C THR A 115 -9.89 -14.50 17.17
N LEU A 116 -10.50 -13.98 16.10
CA LEU A 116 -11.87 -14.35 15.70
C LEU A 116 -11.98 -15.82 15.27
N SER A 117 -11.00 -16.32 14.53
CA SER A 117 -10.93 -17.71 14.06
C SER A 117 -10.50 -18.70 15.14
N GLY A 118 -9.97 -18.21 16.27
CA GLY A 118 -9.37 -19.03 17.32
C GLY A 118 -8.09 -19.73 16.84
N GLY A 119 -7.33 -19.08 15.97
CA GLY A 119 -6.11 -19.62 15.35
C GLY A 119 -6.34 -20.65 14.24
N ASN A 120 -7.59 -20.87 13.82
CA ASN A 120 -7.90 -21.82 12.76
C ASN A 120 -7.68 -21.18 11.38
N LYS A 121 -6.58 -21.58 10.72
CA LYS A 121 -6.18 -21.07 9.40
C LYS A 121 -7.20 -21.32 8.29
N GLU A 122 -7.92 -22.44 8.32
CA GLU A 122 -8.93 -22.76 7.30
C GLU A 122 -10.12 -21.82 7.44
N VAL A 123 -10.57 -21.59 8.68
CA VAL A 123 -11.61 -20.60 8.99
C VAL A 123 -11.16 -19.20 8.61
N GLN A 124 -9.92 -18.82 8.95
CA GLN A 124 -9.38 -17.52 8.58
C GLN A 124 -9.38 -17.29 7.06
N GLU A 125 -8.99 -18.29 6.28
CA GLU A 125 -9.02 -18.18 4.81
C GLU A 125 -10.46 -18.07 4.30
N MET A 126 -11.40 -18.86 4.82
CA MET A 126 -12.82 -18.73 4.47
C MET A 126 -13.39 -17.35 4.80
N LEU A 127 -13.01 -16.77 5.94
CA LEU A 127 -13.40 -15.41 6.33
C LEU A 127 -12.84 -14.36 5.36
N LYS A 128 -11.58 -14.49 4.95
CA LYS A 128 -10.99 -13.60 3.94
C LYS A 128 -11.71 -13.70 2.60
N GLN A 129 -11.94 -14.92 2.11
CA GLN A 129 -12.65 -15.17 0.84
C GLN A 129 -14.06 -14.58 0.87
N TYR A 130 -14.76 -14.70 2.00
CA TYR A 130 -16.07 -14.09 2.19
C TYR A 130 -16.01 -12.56 2.04
N VAL A 131 -15.09 -11.88 2.74
CA VAL A 131 -14.90 -10.43 2.60
C VAL A 131 -14.55 -10.05 1.15
N MET A 132 -13.66 -10.81 0.50
CA MET A 132 -13.24 -10.56 -0.88
C MET A 132 -14.34 -10.77 -1.91
N SER A 133 -15.39 -11.53 -1.59
CA SER A 133 -16.53 -11.75 -2.48
C SER A 133 -17.52 -10.57 -2.52
N HIS A 134 -17.39 -9.63 -1.58
CA HIS A 134 -18.23 -8.45 -1.49
C HIS A 134 -17.61 -7.24 -2.20
N SER A 135 -18.47 -6.37 -2.70
CA SER A 135 -18.07 -5.07 -3.22
C SER A 135 -17.63 -4.11 -2.11
N THR A 136 -16.80 -3.12 -2.46
CA THR A 136 -16.37 -2.09 -1.50
C THR A 136 -17.53 -1.39 -0.80
N ALA A 137 -18.63 -1.11 -1.51
CA ALA A 137 -19.80 -0.45 -0.92
C ALA A 137 -20.46 -1.32 0.17
N GLU A 138 -20.65 -2.62 -0.11
CA GLU A 138 -21.21 -3.56 0.88
C GLU A 138 -20.29 -3.70 2.09
N LEU A 139 -18.97 -3.73 1.87
CA LEU A 139 -17.99 -3.79 2.95
C LEU A 139 -17.98 -2.52 3.82
N VAL A 140 -18.29 -1.36 3.24
CA VAL A 140 -18.42 -0.11 3.99
C VAL A 140 -19.68 -0.13 4.86
N ASP A 141 -20.81 -0.57 4.31
CA ASP A 141 -22.09 -0.65 5.04
C ASP A 141 -22.08 -1.75 6.12
N GLY A 142 -21.27 -2.79 5.90
CA GLY A 142 -21.12 -3.94 6.78
C GLY A 142 -21.73 -5.20 6.18
N VAL A 143 -21.12 -6.34 6.52
CA VAL A 143 -21.53 -7.66 6.03
C VAL A 143 -22.26 -8.45 7.11
N GLU A 144 -23.15 -9.34 6.70
CA GLU A 144 -23.82 -10.24 7.63
C GLU A 144 -22.82 -11.23 8.25
N PRO A 145 -23.12 -11.76 9.46
CA PRO A 145 -22.28 -12.78 10.07
C PRO A 145 -22.20 -14.04 9.22
N LEU A 146 -20.99 -14.54 8.98
CA LEU A 146 -20.76 -15.79 8.26
C LEU A 146 -20.91 -16.99 9.22
N CYS A 147 -21.75 -17.96 8.85
CA CYS A 147 -21.89 -19.20 9.61
C CYS A 147 -21.02 -20.31 9.01
N LEU A 148 -20.02 -20.77 9.77
CA LEU A 148 -19.16 -21.89 9.40
C LEU A 148 -19.24 -22.96 10.49
N ASN A 149 -19.59 -24.19 10.10
CA ASN A 149 -19.65 -25.35 11.01
C ASN A 149 -20.51 -25.11 12.27
N GLY A 150 -21.63 -24.39 12.12
CA GLY A 150 -22.54 -24.05 13.22
C GLY A 150 -22.07 -22.92 14.15
N LYS A 151 -20.89 -22.32 13.89
CA LYS A 151 -20.40 -21.13 14.58
C LYS A 151 -20.56 -19.90 13.69
N SER A 152 -21.07 -18.82 14.26
CA SER A 152 -21.25 -17.54 13.56
C SER A 152 -20.05 -16.61 13.81
N TYR A 153 -19.57 -15.96 12.76
CA TYR A 153 -18.43 -15.06 12.76
C TYR A 153 -18.86 -13.69 12.23
N ALA A 154 -18.85 -12.68 13.11
CA ALA A 154 -19.24 -11.31 12.76
C ALA A 154 -18.00 -10.48 12.39
N LEU A 155 -17.74 -10.37 11.09
CA LEU A 155 -16.68 -9.52 10.55
C LEU A 155 -17.12 -8.05 10.57
N LYS A 156 -16.19 -7.16 10.90
CA LYS A 156 -16.45 -5.72 11.06
C LYS A 156 -15.41 -4.93 10.30
N ASN A 157 -15.89 -4.02 9.44
CA ASN A 157 -15.07 -3.01 8.79
C ASN A 157 -14.49 -2.08 9.86
N GLY A 158 -13.21 -1.77 9.71
CA GLY A 158 -12.42 -1.21 10.77
C GLY A 158 -12.55 -2.06 12.03
N VAL A 159 -12.16 -3.33 11.98
CA VAL A 159 -11.64 -4.12 13.12
C VAL A 159 -10.87 -5.27 12.51
N HIS A 160 -11.58 -6.06 11.69
CA HIS A 160 -11.07 -7.28 11.06
C HIS A 160 -10.54 -7.02 9.66
N TYR A 161 -11.12 -6.04 8.97
CA TYR A 161 -10.67 -5.58 7.66
C TYR A 161 -10.90 -4.07 7.52
N SER A 162 -10.23 -3.43 6.57
CA SER A 162 -10.53 -2.09 6.05
C SER A 162 -11.12 -2.25 4.65
N ALA A 163 -12.32 -1.71 4.42
CA ALA A 163 -12.99 -1.80 3.11
C ALA A 163 -12.29 -0.95 2.01
N ASN A 164 -11.63 0.14 2.40
CA ASN A 164 -11.05 1.13 1.50
C ASN A 164 -9.52 1.04 1.44
N GLY A 165 -8.98 -0.19 1.42
CA GLY A 165 -7.55 -0.42 1.31
C GLY A 165 -6.74 -0.10 2.58
N VAL A 166 -5.42 -0.14 2.44
CA VAL A 166 -4.47 0.00 3.57
C VAL A 166 -4.41 1.43 4.09
N ALA A 167 -4.56 2.41 3.19
CA ALA A 167 -4.53 3.82 3.57
C ALA A 167 -5.63 4.21 4.58
N ALA A 168 -6.71 3.43 4.66
CA ALA A 168 -7.82 3.63 5.61
C ALA A 168 -7.68 2.81 6.91
N VAL A 169 -6.57 2.08 7.09
CA VAL A 169 -6.29 1.29 8.30
C VAL A 169 -6.04 2.25 9.47
N SER A 170 -6.94 2.23 10.46
CA SER A 170 -6.84 3.02 11.69
C SER A 170 -6.31 2.23 12.90
N TRP A 171 -5.99 0.95 12.71
CA TRP A 171 -5.48 0.05 13.74
C TRP A 171 -3.98 0.29 13.85
N GLY A 172 -3.54 0.88 14.96
CA GLY A 172 -2.15 1.33 15.15
C GLY A 172 -1.11 0.24 14.91
N ALA A 173 0.05 0.69 14.42
CA ALA A 173 1.30 -0.07 14.31
C ALA A 173 1.73 -0.68 15.65
#